data_AF-A0A2D9K2W6-F1
#
_entry.id   AF-A0A2D9K2W6-F1
#
_cell.length_a   1.000
_cell.length_b   1.000
_cell.length_c   1.000
_cell.angle_alpha   90.00
_cell.angle_beta   90.00
_cell.angle_gamma   90.00
#
_symmetry.space_group_name_H-M   'P 1'
#
loop_
_entity.id
_entity.type
_entity.pdbx_description
1 polymer ?
#
loop_
_entity_poly.entity_id
_entity_poly.type
_entity_poly.pdbx_seq_one_letter_code
_entity_poly.pdbx_strand_id
1 'polypeptide(L)'
;MTNKMRSLALILILPLLLGAKRKDSGLISFHLESGQENQKEESVQIRVSQKIFNIFKKPAFNQRDIDSFYPFLSEDGESYGISFKLKKKKIKELSTLSTVARGRRLVTVLGMQPVDYVVIDGPIQHGYITCWKGFTEKSIEKFKSLKIKLIEPQSSDSIISPPEPLPELIDPQE
;
A
#
# COMPACT_ATOMS: atom_id res chain seq x y z
N MET A 1 65.90 17.62 10.84
CA MET A 1 66.48 16.29 10.59
C MET A 1 66.49 15.52 11.90
N THR A 2 65.44 14.72 12.16
CA THR A 2 65.39 13.67 13.19
C THR A 2 64.21 12.75 12.89
N ASN A 3 64.55 11.51 12.51
CA ASN A 3 63.67 10.39 12.21
C ASN A 3 63.05 9.80 13.49
N LYS A 4 61.83 9.24 13.39
CA LYS A 4 61.61 7.78 13.51
C LYS A 4 60.12 7.43 13.43
N MET A 5 59.79 6.71 12.37
CA MET A 5 58.58 5.90 12.23
C MET A 5 58.45 4.93 13.41
N ARG A 6 57.26 4.87 14.01
CA ARG A 6 56.78 3.68 14.70
C ARG A 6 55.36 3.39 14.22
N SER A 7 55.30 2.38 13.36
CA SER A 7 54.10 1.67 12.94
C SER A 7 53.27 1.28 14.16
N LEU A 8 52.00 1.68 14.20
CA LEU A 8 51.02 1.15 15.14
C LEU A 8 49.81 0.66 14.31
N ALA A 9 49.51 -0.62 14.52
CA ALA A 9 48.69 -1.47 13.67
C ALA A 9 47.28 -0.91 13.40
N LEU A 10 46.89 -1.00 12.13
CA LEU A 10 45.55 -0.76 11.63
C LEU A 10 44.63 -1.92 12.10
N ILE A 11 43.88 -1.74 13.19
CA ILE A 11 42.80 -2.66 13.56
C ILE A 11 41.61 -2.34 12.66
N LEU A 12 41.49 -3.09 11.56
CA LEU A 12 40.33 -3.10 10.68
C LEU A 12 39.18 -3.80 11.43
N ILE A 13 38.41 -3.04 12.21
CA ILE A 13 37.13 -3.49 12.76
C ILE A 13 36.17 -3.61 11.56
N LEU A 14 36.04 -4.82 11.03
CA LEU A 14 35.01 -5.16 10.06
C LEU A 14 33.65 -5.01 10.76
N PRO A 15 32.76 -4.07 10.37
CA PRO A 15 31.41 -4.11 10.89
C PRO A 15 30.77 -5.34 10.25
N LEU A 16 30.56 -6.36 11.07
CA LEU A 16 29.75 -7.52 10.73
C LEU A 16 28.33 -7.01 10.52
N LEU A 17 28.02 -6.60 9.29
CA LEU A 17 26.66 -6.32 8.82
C LEU A 17 25.92 -7.66 8.80
N LEU A 18 25.53 -8.15 9.99
CA LEU A 18 24.40 -9.06 10.10
C LEU A 18 23.17 -8.25 9.69
N GLY A 19 22.93 -8.21 8.38
CA GLY A 19 21.63 -7.89 7.83
C GLY A 19 20.67 -8.94 8.37
N ALA A 20 20.04 -8.67 9.50
CA ALA A 20 18.93 -9.46 10.01
C ALA A 20 17.93 -9.55 8.85
N LYS A 21 17.81 -10.74 8.24
CA LYS A 21 16.83 -11.01 7.18
C LYS A 21 15.47 -10.72 7.78
N ARG A 22 14.94 -9.52 7.53
CA ARG A 22 13.57 -9.18 7.89
C ARG A 22 12.67 -10.21 7.22
N LYS A 23 11.73 -10.77 7.99
CA LYS A 23 10.73 -11.72 7.51
C LYS A 23 10.04 -11.07 6.31
N ASP A 24 10.29 -11.61 5.12
CA ASP A 24 9.87 -11.04 3.85
C ASP A 24 8.35 -10.92 3.83
N SER A 25 7.84 -9.68 3.80
CA SER A 25 6.40 -9.39 3.66
C SER A 25 5.89 -9.69 2.25
N GLY A 26 6.78 -10.14 1.35
CA GLY A 26 6.49 -10.40 -0.05
C GLY A 26 6.64 -9.14 -0.88
N LEU A 27 6.13 -9.19 -2.12
CA LEU A 27 6.22 -8.08 -3.05
C LEU A 27 5.45 -6.84 -2.60
N ILE A 28 4.34 -7.01 -1.88
CA ILE A 28 3.44 -5.90 -1.51
C ILE A 28 2.96 -6.09 -0.08
N SER A 29 2.90 -4.98 0.65
CA SER A 29 2.42 -4.94 2.03
C SER A 29 1.77 -3.61 2.37
N PHE A 30 0.83 -3.66 3.32
CA PHE A 30 0.05 -2.52 3.77
C PHE A 30 0.28 -2.33 5.25
N HIS A 31 0.83 -1.18 5.63
CA HIS A 31 1.24 -0.87 6.99
C HIS A 31 0.40 0.27 7.55
N LEU A 32 -0.16 0.06 8.74
CA LEU A 32 -0.91 1.10 9.42
C LEU A 32 0.05 2.10 10.08
N GLU A 33 -0.20 3.39 9.87
CA GLU A 33 0.45 4.49 10.58
C GLU A 33 0.29 4.31 12.08
N SER A 34 1.39 4.24 12.84
CA SER A 34 1.35 4.11 14.29
C SER A 34 0.91 5.45 14.91
N GLY A 35 -0.01 5.39 15.89
CA GLY A 35 -0.34 6.54 16.74
C GLY A 35 0.85 7.01 17.59
N GLN A 36 0.72 8.19 18.19
CA GLN A 36 1.79 8.93 18.90
C GLN A 36 2.37 8.18 20.10
N GLU A 37 1.61 7.29 20.76
CA GLU A 37 2.02 6.58 21.98
C GLU A 37 2.64 5.19 21.73
N ASN A 38 2.80 4.76 20.48
CA ASN A 38 3.29 3.40 20.21
C ASN A 38 4.78 3.25 20.53
N GLN A 39 5.14 2.07 21.05
CA GLN A 39 6.53 1.75 21.39
C GLN A 39 7.43 1.85 20.15
N LYS A 40 8.58 2.53 20.30
CA LYS A 40 9.57 2.73 19.22
C LYS A 40 10.08 1.40 18.63
N GLU A 41 10.01 0.30 19.37
CA GLU A 41 10.45 -1.01 18.90
C GLU A 41 9.53 -1.62 17.84
N GLU A 42 8.24 -1.28 17.85
CA GLU A 42 7.23 -1.82 16.93
C GLU A 42 7.02 -0.96 15.70
N SER A 43 7.53 0.28 15.71
CA SER A 43 7.33 1.27 14.65
C SER A 43 8.62 1.59 13.90
N VAL A 44 8.48 2.09 12.68
CA VAL A 44 9.58 2.56 11.84
C VAL A 44 9.18 3.83 11.10
N GLN A 45 10.12 4.76 10.98
CA GLN A 45 9.95 5.95 10.15
C GLN A 45 10.16 5.63 8.68
N ILE A 46 9.23 6.08 7.86
CA ILE A 46 9.31 5.99 6.41
C ILE A 46 8.97 7.33 5.78
N ARG A 47 9.46 7.55 4.56
CA ARG A 47 9.12 8.71 3.75
C ARG A 47 8.25 8.28 2.57
N VAL A 48 7.13 8.98 2.36
CA VAL A 48 6.22 8.79 1.22
C VAL A 48 5.80 10.16 0.70
N SER A 49 6.00 10.43 -0.59
CA SER A 49 5.64 11.72 -1.23
C SER A 49 6.07 12.94 -0.38
N GLN A 50 7.34 12.96 0.03
CA GLN A 50 7.97 14.01 0.86
C GLN A 50 7.48 14.13 2.31
N LYS A 51 6.45 13.37 2.72
CA LYS A 51 5.98 13.30 4.11
C LYS A 51 6.67 12.17 4.85
N ILE A 52 6.88 12.34 6.15
CA ILE A 52 7.44 11.32 7.04
C ILE A 52 6.30 10.75 7.89
N PHE A 53 6.19 9.42 7.93
CA PHE A 53 5.22 8.70 8.74
C PHE A 53 5.92 7.70 9.65
N ASN A 54 5.39 7.53 10.86
CA ASN A 54 5.69 6.36 11.69
C ASN A 54 4.66 5.27 11.35
N ILE A 55 5.11 4.10 10.94
CA ILE A 55 4.24 2.95 10.65
C ILE A 55 4.61 1.76 11.52
N PHE A 56 3.65 0.87 11.78
CA PHE A 56 3.98 -0.43 12.39
C PHE A 56 4.84 -1.27 11.45
N LYS A 57 5.91 -1.88 11.99
CA LYS A 57 6.79 -2.81 11.25
C LYS A 57 6.03 -4.03 10.74
N LYS A 58 5.05 -4.50 11.50
CA LYS A 58 4.19 -5.62 11.10
C LYS A 58 3.14 -5.11 10.11
N PRO A 59 3.04 -5.70 8.90
CA PRO A 59 1.99 -5.31 7.97
C PRO A 59 0.61 -5.70 8.50
N ALA A 60 -0.37 -4.84 8.28
CA ALA A 60 -1.79 -5.15 8.50
C ALA A 60 -2.29 -6.18 7.49
N PHE A 61 -1.88 -6.02 6.23
CA PHE A 61 -2.15 -6.96 5.14
C PHE A 61 -0.90 -7.11 4.27
N ASN A 62 -0.72 -8.27 3.65
CA ASN A 62 0.40 -8.51 2.74
C ASN A 62 -0.05 -9.29 1.50
N GLN A 63 0.90 -9.57 0.60
CA GLN A 63 0.67 -10.31 -0.64
C GLN A 63 -0.18 -11.58 -0.47
N ARG A 64 -0.03 -12.33 0.64
CA ARG A 64 -0.75 -13.60 0.87
C ARG A 64 -2.23 -13.39 1.18
N ASP A 65 -2.61 -12.17 1.55
CA ASP A 65 -3.97 -11.78 1.90
C ASP A 65 -4.78 -11.31 0.68
N ILE A 66 -4.11 -11.11 -0.46
CA ILE A 66 -4.69 -10.64 -1.71
C ILE A 66 -5.24 -11.84 -2.49
N ASP A 67 -6.46 -11.68 -3.01
CA ASP A 67 -7.14 -12.63 -3.88
C ASP A 67 -6.91 -12.27 -5.36
N SER A 68 -7.18 -11.02 -5.70
CA SER A 68 -7.09 -10.52 -7.07
C SER A 68 -6.70 -9.04 -7.11
N PHE A 69 -6.28 -8.54 -8.26
CA PHE A 69 -5.90 -7.13 -8.44
C PHE A 69 -6.38 -6.56 -9.78
N TYR A 70 -6.60 -5.26 -9.82
CA TYR A 70 -7.00 -4.49 -11.01
C TYR A 70 -6.05 -3.29 -11.18
N PRO A 71 -5.17 -3.28 -12.19
CA PRO A 71 -4.36 -2.11 -12.51
C PRO A 71 -5.16 -1.07 -13.30
N PHE A 72 -4.85 0.20 -13.09
CA PHE A 72 -5.41 1.33 -13.84
C PHE A 72 -4.33 2.40 -14.02
N LEU A 73 -4.45 3.22 -15.06
CA LEU A 73 -3.55 4.34 -15.27
C LEU A 73 -3.75 5.36 -14.15
N SER A 74 -2.67 5.80 -13.48
CA SER A 74 -2.80 6.84 -12.44
C SER A 74 -3.12 8.20 -13.06
N GLU A 75 -3.58 9.14 -12.23
CA GLU A 75 -3.93 10.51 -12.65
C GLU A 75 -2.78 11.25 -13.33
N ASP A 76 -1.53 10.93 -12.98
CA ASP A 76 -0.33 11.49 -13.62
C ASP A 76 -0.12 11.00 -15.07
N GLY A 77 -0.83 9.96 -15.51
CA GLY A 77 -0.67 9.34 -16.82
C GLY A 77 0.66 8.60 -17.03
N GLU A 78 1.55 8.58 -16.04
CA GLU A 78 2.92 8.05 -16.16
C GLU A 78 3.12 6.76 -15.37
N SER A 79 2.36 6.55 -14.29
CA SER A 79 2.41 5.32 -13.50
C SER A 79 1.07 4.58 -13.52
N TYR A 80 1.01 3.48 -12.78
CA TYR A 80 -0.23 2.75 -12.57
C TYR A 80 -0.64 2.84 -11.11
N GLY A 81 -1.93 2.98 -10.88
CA GLY A 81 -2.59 2.58 -9.65
C GLY A 81 -3.02 1.12 -9.71
N ILE A 82 -3.24 0.51 -8.54
CA ILE A 82 -3.76 -0.85 -8.45
C ILE A 82 -4.78 -0.93 -7.31
N SER A 83 -5.95 -1.50 -7.62
CA SER A 83 -6.91 -1.93 -6.60
C SER A 83 -6.74 -3.40 -6.29
N PHE A 84 -6.51 -3.72 -5.02
CA PHE A 84 -6.30 -5.08 -4.54
C PHE A 84 -7.54 -5.56 -3.80
N LYS A 85 -8.12 -6.66 -4.27
CA LYS A 85 -9.20 -7.37 -3.56
C LYS A 85 -8.58 -8.33 -2.56
N LEU A 86 -8.94 -8.20 -1.30
CA LEU A 86 -8.54 -9.13 -0.26
C LEU A 86 -9.36 -10.42 -0.32
N LYS A 87 -8.76 -11.52 0.14
CA LYS A 87 -9.45 -12.79 0.36
C LYS A 87 -10.62 -12.61 1.31
N LYS A 88 -11.71 -13.35 1.09
CA LYS A 88 -12.95 -13.28 1.90
C LYS A 88 -12.70 -13.29 3.42
N LYS A 89 -11.76 -14.12 3.89
CA LYS A 89 -11.37 -14.22 5.31
C LYS A 89 -10.78 -12.93 5.90
N LYS A 90 -10.23 -12.04 5.07
CA LYS A 90 -9.57 -10.79 5.46
C LYS A 90 -10.47 -9.56 5.39
N ILE A 91 -11.64 -9.66 4.76
CA ILE A 91 -12.58 -8.54 4.64
C ILE A 91 -13.06 -8.06 6.02
N LYS A 92 -13.38 -8.99 6.94
CA LYS A 92 -13.77 -8.63 8.30
C LYS A 92 -12.64 -7.93 9.08
N GLU A 93 -11.40 -8.39 8.89
CA GLU A 93 -10.22 -7.75 9.48
C GLU A 93 -10.04 -6.34 8.94
N LEU A 94 -10.20 -6.12 7.63
CA LEU A 94 -10.14 -4.79 7.01
C LEU A 94 -11.24 -3.87 7.52
N SER A 95 -12.48 -4.34 7.61
CA SER A 95 -13.60 -3.56 8.14
C SER A 95 -13.37 -3.17 9.60
N THR A 96 -12.81 -4.07 10.40
CA THR A 96 -12.50 -3.78 11.81
C THR A 96 -11.38 -2.75 11.91
N LEU A 97 -10.27 -2.98 11.20
CA LEU A 97 -9.11 -2.09 11.20
C LEU A 97 -9.50 -0.67 10.74
N SER A 98 -10.27 -0.56 9.67
CA SER A 98 -10.71 0.73 9.12
C SER A 98 -11.69 1.48 10.03
N THR A 99 -12.47 0.76 10.84
CA THR A 99 -13.34 1.37 11.86
C THR A 99 -12.51 1.98 12.99
N VAL A 100 -11.57 1.21 13.55
CA VAL A 100 -10.79 1.64 14.73
C VAL A 100 -9.67 2.61 14.39
N ALA A 101 -9.20 2.61 13.15
CA ALA A 101 -8.07 3.43 12.71
C ALA A 101 -8.48 4.60 11.81
N ARG A 102 -9.74 5.05 11.90
CA ARG A 102 -10.23 6.23 11.18
C ARG A 102 -9.32 7.45 11.44
N GLY A 103 -9.03 8.21 10.39
CA GLY A 103 -8.12 9.35 10.39
C GLY A 103 -6.63 8.99 10.28
N ARG A 104 -6.25 7.73 10.46
CA ARG A 104 -4.86 7.25 10.28
C ARG A 104 -4.63 6.86 8.83
N ARG A 105 -3.36 6.76 8.45
CA ARG A 105 -2.94 6.35 7.11
C ARG A 105 -2.67 4.86 7.01
N LEU A 106 -3.08 4.26 5.89
CA LEU A 106 -2.64 2.95 5.46
C LEU A 106 -1.61 3.14 4.35
N VAL A 107 -0.36 2.76 4.62
CA VAL A 107 0.77 2.96 3.72
C VAL A 107 1.04 1.70 2.93
N THR A 108 1.19 1.85 1.63
CA THR A 108 1.52 0.79 0.70
C THR A 108 3.04 0.74 0.50
N VAL A 109 3.60 -0.45 0.67
CA VAL A 109 5.03 -0.73 0.52
C VAL A 109 5.20 -1.84 -0.52
N LEU A 110 5.87 -1.50 -1.63
CA LEU A 110 6.26 -2.43 -2.69
C LEU A 110 7.70 -2.91 -2.43
N GLY A 111 7.86 -4.14 -1.98
CA GLY A 111 9.11 -4.71 -1.49
C GLY A 111 9.61 -3.93 -0.27
N MET A 112 10.62 -3.09 -0.46
CA MET A 112 11.17 -2.23 0.59
C MET A 112 10.88 -0.74 0.36
N GLN A 113 10.18 -0.40 -0.73
CA GLN A 113 9.90 0.98 -1.12
C GLN A 113 8.47 1.36 -0.75
N PRO A 114 8.27 2.33 0.15
CA PRO A 114 6.97 2.98 0.33
C PRO A 114 6.57 3.73 -0.96
N VAL A 115 5.39 3.45 -1.49
CA VAL A 115 4.97 3.98 -2.81
C VAL A 115 3.79 4.94 -2.73
N ASP A 116 2.84 4.67 -1.84
CA ASP A 116 1.61 5.45 -1.72
C ASP A 116 1.00 5.30 -0.32
N TYR A 117 0.06 6.16 0.03
CA TYR A 117 -0.75 6.01 1.23
C TYR A 117 -2.16 6.53 1.01
N VAL A 118 -3.12 5.93 1.72
CA VAL A 118 -4.50 6.40 1.79
C VAL A 118 -4.85 6.76 3.22
N VAL A 119 -5.71 7.77 3.39
CA VAL A 119 -6.29 8.09 4.70
C VAL A 119 -7.53 7.20 4.89
N ILE A 120 -7.63 6.56 6.04
CA ILE A 120 -8.80 5.76 6.41
C ILE A 120 -9.90 6.73 6.83
N ASP A 121 -10.90 6.93 5.99
CA ASP A 121 -12.01 7.86 6.20
C ASP A 121 -13.30 7.15 6.63
N GLY A 122 -13.30 5.83 6.80
CA GLY A 122 -14.45 5.08 7.28
C GLY A 122 -14.29 3.56 7.18
N PRO A 123 -15.29 2.79 7.66
CA PRO A 123 -15.29 1.34 7.57
C PRO A 123 -15.30 0.84 6.12
N ILE A 124 -14.33 0.00 5.77
CA ILE A 124 -14.19 -0.59 4.43
C ILE A 124 -14.75 -2.02 4.45
N GLN A 125 -15.94 -2.20 3.89
CA GLN A 125 -16.66 -3.48 3.89
C GLN A 125 -16.52 -4.27 2.58
N HIS A 126 -16.21 -3.61 1.47
CA HIS A 126 -16.11 -4.23 0.15
C HIS A 126 -14.83 -5.08 -0.03
N GLY A 127 -13.84 -4.93 0.87
CA GLY A 127 -12.63 -5.76 0.85
C GLY A 127 -11.56 -5.31 -0.16
N TYR A 128 -11.64 -4.09 -0.68
CA TYR A 128 -10.64 -3.55 -1.62
C TYR A 128 -9.74 -2.54 -0.92
N ILE A 129 -8.45 -2.59 -1.22
CA ILE A 129 -7.48 -1.55 -0.89
C ILE A 129 -6.95 -1.00 -2.21
N THR A 130 -7.14 0.29 -2.45
CA THR A 130 -6.68 0.96 -3.67
C THR A 130 -5.43 1.79 -3.37
N CYS A 131 -4.42 1.59 -4.21
CA CYS A 131 -3.23 2.41 -4.26
C CYS A 131 -3.29 3.20 -5.56
N TRP A 132 -3.22 4.53 -5.48
CA TRP A 132 -3.52 5.40 -6.61
C TRP A 132 -2.37 5.52 -7.59
N LYS A 133 -1.14 5.23 -7.17
CA LYS A 133 0.08 5.38 -7.98
C LYS A 133 1.25 4.55 -7.48
N GLY A 134 2.36 4.64 -8.22
CA GLY A 134 3.66 4.10 -7.80
C GLY A 134 3.94 2.69 -8.28
N PHE A 135 3.14 2.16 -9.21
CA PHE A 135 3.38 0.90 -9.88
C PHE A 135 3.81 1.11 -11.33
N THR A 136 4.60 0.17 -11.82
CA THR A 136 5.06 0.08 -13.22
C THR A 136 4.50 -1.17 -13.88
N GLU A 137 4.57 -1.26 -15.21
CA GLU A 137 4.22 -2.50 -15.93
C GLU A 137 4.99 -3.71 -15.40
N LYS A 138 6.27 -3.55 -15.09
CA LYS A 138 7.09 -4.58 -14.46
C LYS A 138 6.51 -5.06 -13.12
N SER A 139 5.89 -4.15 -12.36
CA SER A 139 5.23 -4.50 -11.09
C SER A 139 3.98 -5.35 -11.35
N ILE A 140 3.19 -4.98 -12.36
CA ILE A 140 1.99 -5.72 -12.80
C ILE A 140 2.36 -7.13 -13.26
N GLU A 141 3.36 -7.26 -14.12
CA GLU A 141 3.86 -8.57 -14.59
C GLU A 141 4.36 -9.43 -13.43
N LYS A 142 4.99 -8.81 -12.43
CA LYS A 142 5.41 -9.53 -11.24
C LYS A 142 4.21 -10.07 -10.45
N PHE A 143 3.12 -9.32 -10.30
CA PHE A 143 1.90 -9.84 -9.68
C PHE A 143 1.27 -11.00 -10.46
N LYS A 144 1.27 -10.94 -11.80
CA LYS A 144 0.84 -12.05 -12.66
C LYS A 144 1.70 -13.30 -12.45
N SER A 145 3.03 -13.15 -12.43
CA SER A 145 3.95 -14.28 -12.20
C SER A 145 3.79 -14.94 -10.82
N LEU A 146 3.34 -14.16 -9.82
CA LEU A 146 2.99 -14.64 -8.49
C LEU A 146 1.61 -15.31 -8.43
N LYS A 147 0.94 -15.48 -9.58
CA LYS A 147 -0.39 -16.10 -9.71
C LYS A 147 -1.49 -15.39 -8.93
N ILE A 148 -1.35 -14.08 -8.69
CA ILE A 148 -2.46 -13.27 -8.18
C ILE A 148 -3.42 -13.04 -9.37
N LYS A 149 -4.72 -13.28 -9.16
CA LYS A 149 -5.71 -13.18 -10.23
C LYS A 149 -5.82 -11.73 -10.73
N LEU A 150 -5.66 -11.51 -12.03
CA LEU A 150 -6.01 -10.24 -12.66
C LEU A 150 -7.54 -10.14 -12.74
N ILE A 151 -8.09 -9.03 -12.29
CA ILE A 151 -9.48 -8.67 -12.53
C ILE A 151 -9.52 -8.07 -13.92
N GLU A 152 -10.27 -8.66 -14.82
CA GLU A 152 -10.55 -8.05 -16.12
C GLU A 152 -11.75 -7.12 -15.96
N PRO A 153 -11.74 -5.93 -16.59
CA PRO A 153 -12.92 -5.09 -16.64
C PRO A 153 -14.04 -5.89 -17.32
N GLN A 154 -15.25 -5.86 -16.75
CA GLN A 154 -16.42 -6.36 -17.44
C GLN A 154 -16.53 -5.58 -18.76
N SER A 155 -16.72 -6.27 -19.90
CA SER A 155 -16.90 -5.59 -21.18
C SER A 155 -18.05 -4.57 -21.08
N SER A 156 -17.89 -3.44 -21.76
CA SER A 156 -18.83 -2.31 -21.78
C SER A 156 -20.22 -2.63 -22.35
N ASP A 157 -20.54 -3.90 -22.59
CA ASP A 157 -21.88 -4.33 -23.05
C ASP A 157 -22.94 -4.20 -21.94
N SER A 158 -22.52 -3.88 -20.71
CA SER A 158 -23.40 -3.31 -19.71
C SER A 158 -23.71 -1.86 -20.09
N ILE A 159 -24.63 -1.66 -21.02
CA ILE A 159 -25.27 -0.37 -21.27
C ILE A 159 -25.92 0.03 -19.94
N ILE A 160 -25.22 0.87 -19.17
CA ILE A 160 -25.85 1.61 -18.08
C ILE A 160 -26.80 2.55 -18.81
N SER A 161 -28.05 2.13 -18.96
CA SER A 161 -29.10 3.04 -19.39
C SER A 161 -29.07 4.21 -18.42
N PRO A 162 -28.97 5.45 -18.91
CA PRO A 162 -29.09 6.61 -18.03
C PRO A 162 -30.33 6.43 -17.16
N PRO A 163 -30.29 6.77 -15.86
CA PRO A 163 -31.50 6.75 -15.06
C PRO A 163 -32.58 7.55 -15.79
N GLU A 164 -33.78 7.00 -15.86
CA GLU A 164 -34.92 7.63 -16.52
C GLU A 164 -35.07 9.06 -15.97
N PRO A 165 -35.25 10.07 -16.84
CA PRO A 165 -35.46 11.44 -16.38
C PRO A 165 -36.59 11.46 -15.35
N LEU A 166 -36.41 12.21 -14.26
CA LEU A 166 -37.49 12.43 -13.30
C LEU A 166 -38.72 12.92 -14.07
N PRO A 167 -39.92 12.37 -13.82
CA PRO A 167 -41.12 12.84 -14.48
C PRO A 167 -41.25 14.35 -14.26
N GLU A 168 -41.44 15.11 -15.35
CA GLU A 168 -41.68 16.54 -15.27
C GLU A 168 -42.85 16.78 -14.31
N LEU A 169 -42.61 17.62 -13.29
CA LEU A 169 -43.70 18.12 -12.46
C LEU A 169 -44.65 18.86 -13.39
N ILE A 170 -45.80 18.24 -13.68
CA ILE A 170 -46.91 18.92 -14.33
C ILE A 170 -47.41 19.94 -13.31
N ASP A 171 -47.03 21.20 -13.52
CA ASP A 171 -47.57 22.32 -12.75
C ASP A 171 -49.08 22.37 -13.01
N PRO A 172 -49.95 22.31 -11.99
CA PRO A 172 -51.38 22.44 -12.18
C PRO A 172 -51.66 23.81 -12.83
N GLN A 173 -52.14 23.78 -14.07
CA GLN A 173 -52.63 24.97 -14.76
C GLN A 173 -53.80 25.54 -13.93
N GLU A 174 -53.65 26.77 -13.42
CA GLU A 174 -54.76 27.63 -12.97
C GLU A 174 -55.59 28.12 -14.16
#